data_AF-A0A243RW35-F1
#
_entry.id   AF-A0A243RW35-F1
#
_cell.length_a   1.000
_cell.length_b   1.000
_cell.length_c   1.000
_cell.angle_alpha   90.00
_cell.angle_beta   90.00
_cell.angle_gamma   90.00
#
_symmetry.space_group_name_H-M   'P 1'
#
loop_
_entity.id
_entity.type
_entity.pdbx_description
1 polymer ?
#
loop_
_entity_poly.entity_id
_entity_poly.type
_entity_poly.pdbx_seq_one_letter_code
_entity_poly.pdbx_strand_id
1 'polypeptide(L)'
;MHGYSGDKQAYLTRLRRIEGQIRGLQRMVEEDAYCIDVLTQVSAATRALQAVALDLLEDHIGHCVADAISTGGPEAEEKVKEASAAIARLVRS
;
A
#
# COMPACT_ATOMS: atom_id res chain seq x y z
N MET A 1 -0.16 19.69 2.01
CA MET A 1 0.11 19.08 0.69
C MET A 1 -0.21 17.59 0.79
N HIS A 2 -0.90 16.96 -0.17
CA HIS A 2 -1.17 15.51 -0.08
C HIS A 2 0.14 14.75 -0.34
N GLY A 3 0.54 13.90 0.60
CA GLY A 3 1.87 13.26 0.64
C GLY A 3 2.27 12.43 -0.59
N TYR A 4 1.32 12.05 -1.45
CA TYR A 4 1.55 11.28 -2.67
C TYR A 4 1.77 12.13 -3.95
N SER A 5 1.84 13.46 -3.82
CA SER A 5 1.77 14.36 -4.98
C SER A 5 2.95 14.26 -5.95
N GLY A 6 4.12 13.79 -5.51
CA GLY A 6 5.30 13.57 -6.36
C GLY A 6 5.16 12.37 -7.30
N ASP A 7 4.43 11.32 -6.89
CA ASP A 7 4.45 10.02 -7.59
C ASP A 7 3.05 9.44 -7.87
N LYS A 8 2.03 10.31 -7.89
CA LYS A 8 0.61 9.94 -8.14
C LYS A 8 0.43 9.03 -9.37
N GLN A 9 1.15 9.28 -10.45
CA GLN A 9 1.04 8.46 -11.68
C GLN A 9 1.62 7.05 -11.49
N ALA A 10 2.70 6.89 -10.72
CA ALA A 10 3.25 5.58 -10.40
C ALA A 10 2.26 4.77 -9.55
N TYR A 11 1.66 5.38 -8.53
CA TYR A 11 0.62 4.74 -7.73
C TYR A 11 -0.57 4.27 -8.58
N LEU A 12 -1.10 5.14 -9.43
CA LEU A 12 -2.20 4.79 -10.33
C LEU A 12 -1.82 3.66 -11.29
N THR A 13 -0.57 3.65 -11.79
CA THR A 13 -0.07 2.57 -12.66
C THR A 13 -0.02 1.24 -11.92
N ARG A 14 0.52 1.21 -10.69
CA ARG A 14 0.58 0.00 -9.85
C ARG A 14 -0.83 -0.51 -9.52
N LEU A 15 -1.74 0.39 -9.13
CA LEU A 15 -3.13 0.05 -8.80
C LEU A 15 -3.89 -0.52 -10.01
N ARG A 16 -3.73 0.05 -11.22
CA ARG A 16 -4.34 -0.50 -12.45
C ARG A 16 -3.82 -1.90 -12.78
N ARG A 17 -2.55 -2.18 -12.50
CA ARG A 17 -1.98 -3.53 -12.66
C ARG A 17 -2.62 -4.52 -11.68
N ILE A 18 -2.78 -4.12 -10.41
CA ILE A 18 -3.46 -4.92 -9.38
C ILE A 18 -4.91 -5.20 -9.78
N GLU A 19 -5.63 -4.19 -10.27
CA GLU A 19 -7.00 -4.35 -10.79
C GLU A 19 -7.05 -5.41 -11.91
N GLY A 20 -6.06 -5.44 -12.80
CA GLY A 20 -5.91 -6.50 -13.79
C GLY A 20 -5.68 -7.89 -13.20
N GLN A 21 -4.92 -8.00 -12.11
CA GLN A 21 -4.73 -9.25 -11.37
C GLN A 21 -6.04 -9.72 -10.73
N ILE A 22 -6.83 -8.82 -10.14
CA ILE A 22 -8.14 -9.14 -9.55
C ILE A 22 -9.11 -9.64 -10.63
N ARG A 23 -9.18 -8.98 -11.79
CA ARG A 23 -9.95 -9.49 -12.93
C ARG A 23 -9.45 -10.86 -13.41
N GLY A 24 -8.15 -11.11 -13.34
CA GLY A 24 -7.57 -12.42 -13.64
C GLY A 24 -8.05 -13.50 -12.68
N LEU A 25 -8.04 -13.21 -11.37
CA LEU A 25 -8.55 -14.11 -10.34
C LEU A 25 -10.03 -14.46 -10.54
N GLN A 26 -10.86 -13.47 -10.91
CA GLN A 26 -12.27 -13.72 -11.22
C GLN A 26 -12.42 -14.74 -12.34
N ARG A 27 -11.71 -14.57 -13.46
CA ARG A 27 -11.74 -15.53 -14.58
C ARG A 27 -11.25 -16.92 -14.16
N MET A 28 -10.18 -17.00 -13.38
CA MET A 28 -9.68 -18.29 -12.90
C MET A 28 -10.74 -19.05 -12.08
N VAL A 29 -11.52 -18.35 -11.27
CA VAL A 29 -12.62 -18.95 -10.51
C VAL A 29 -13.80 -19.33 -11.42
N GLU A 30 -14.16 -18.49 -12.38
CA GLU A 30 -15.20 -18.77 -13.37
C GLU A 30 -14.88 -19.98 -14.26
N GLU A 31 -13.59 -20.23 -14.51
CA GLU A 31 -13.08 -21.32 -15.35
C GLU A 31 -12.70 -22.58 -14.54
N ASP A 32 -13.07 -22.66 -13.26
CA ASP A 32 -12.73 -23.78 -12.35
C ASP A 32 -11.23 -24.12 -12.33
N ALA A 33 -10.37 -23.10 -12.40
CA ALA A 33 -8.92 -23.28 -12.40
C ALA A 33 -8.42 -23.95 -11.11
N TYR A 34 -7.27 -24.63 -11.22
CA TYR A 34 -6.70 -25.36 -10.10
C TYR A 34 -6.44 -24.46 -8.89
N CYS A 35 -6.91 -24.88 -7.71
CA CYS A 35 -6.92 -24.06 -6.50
C CYS A 35 -5.52 -23.52 -6.12
N ILE A 36 -4.44 -24.27 -6.37
CA ILE A 36 -3.08 -23.83 -6.05
C ILE A 36 -2.64 -22.67 -6.97
N ASP A 37 -3.08 -22.66 -8.22
CA ASP A 37 -2.77 -21.57 -9.14
C ASP A 37 -3.53 -20.30 -8.75
N VAL A 38 -4.79 -20.44 -8.34
CA VAL A 38 -5.59 -19.33 -7.78
C VAL A 38 -4.89 -18.77 -6.54
N LEU A 39 -4.48 -19.60 -5.59
CA LEU A 39 -3.76 -19.17 -4.37
C LEU A 39 -2.42 -18.49 -4.69
N THR A 40 -1.71 -18.98 -5.71
CA THR A 40 -0.47 -18.36 -6.19
C THR A 40 -0.75 -16.95 -6.70
N GLN A 41 -1.82 -16.77 -7.46
CA GLN A 41 -2.18 -15.48 -8.01
C GLN A 41 -2.75 -14.52 -6.97
N VAL A 42 -3.49 -15.03 -5.97
CA VAL A 42 -3.90 -14.25 -4.80
C VAL A 42 -2.66 -13.72 -4.08
N SER A 43 -1.67 -14.58 -3.83
CA SER A 43 -0.42 -14.18 -3.19
C SER A 43 0.33 -13.11 -3.98
N ALA A 44 0.32 -13.18 -5.31
CA ALA A 44 0.93 -12.16 -6.18
C ALA A 44 0.20 -10.81 -6.10
N ALA A 45 -1.14 -10.81 -6.04
CA ALA A 45 -1.93 -9.60 -5.88
C ALA A 45 -1.73 -8.96 -4.49
N THR A 46 -1.69 -9.78 -3.44
CA THR A 46 -1.41 -9.32 -2.06
C THR A 46 -0.03 -8.66 -1.96
N ARG A 47 1.01 -9.27 -2.53
CA ARG A 47 2.37 -8.68 -2.55
C ARG A 47 2.41 -7.35 -3.30
N ALA A 48 1.68 -7.23 -4.40
CA ALA A 48 1.61 -5.98 -5.15
C ALA A 48 0.90 -4.87 -4.34
N LEU A 49 -0.16 -5.20 -3.60
CA LEU A 49 -0.83 -4.28 -2.68
C LEU A 49 0.09 -3.86 -1.51
N GLN A 50 0.82 -4.81 -0.93
CA GLN A 50 1.79 -4.53 0.13
C GLN A 50 2.89 -3.57 -0.35
N ALA A 51 3.39 -3.74 -1.57
CA ALA A 51 4.36 -2.81 -2.17
C ALA A 51 3.81 -1.39 -2.27
N VAL A 52 2.58 -1.22 -2.77
CA VAL A 52 1.91 0.11 -2.82
C VAL A 52 1.75 0.71 -1.43
N ALA A 53 1.40 -0.09 -0.42
CA ALA A 53 1.23 0.38 0.95
C ALA A 53 2.57 0.83 1.58
N LEU A 54 3.67 0.12 1.29
CA LEU A 54 5.02 0.50 1.74
C LEU A 54 5.48 1.80 1.09
N ASP A 55 5.31 1.94 -0.22
CA ASP A 55 5.66 3.17 -0.95
C ASP A 55 4.90 4.38 -0.37
N LEU A 56 3.59 4.26 -0.15
CA LEU A 56 2.76 5.33 0.44
C LEU A 56 3.19 5.70 1.87
N LEU A 57 3.64 4.71 2.63
CA LEU A 57 4.15 4.93 3.97
C LEU A 57 5.49 5.67 3.94
N GLU A 58 6.40 5.28 3.05
CA GLU A 58 7.68 5.97 2.86
C GLU A 58 7.47 7.44 2.52
N ASP A 59 6.57 7.74 1.57
CA ASP A 59 6.16 9.10 1.23
C ASP A 59 5.57 9.87 2.42
N HIS A 60 4.76 9.19 3.25
CA HIS A 60 4.16 9.80 4.43
C HIS A 60 5.21 10.14 5.50
N ILE A 61 6.18 9.25 5.72
CA ILE A 61 7.28 9.47 6.66
C ILE A 61 8.19 10.61 6.14
N GLY A 62 8.56 10.57 4.87
CA GLY A 62 9.47 11.52 4.25
C GLY A 62 8.94 12.96 4.17
N HIS A 63 7.61 13.14 4.13
CA HIS A 63 6.98 14.46 4.10
C HIS A 63 6.32 14.81 5.42
N CYS A 64 5.21 14.14 5.75
CA CYS A 64 4.35 14.56 6.86
C CYS A 64 5.01 14.38 8.23
N VAL A 65 5.75 13.29 8.43
CA VAL A 65 6.44 13.05 9.71
C VAL A 65 7.72 13.88 9.80
N ALA A 66 8.52 13.95 8.74
CA ALA A 66 9.73 14.77 8.71
C ALA A 66 9.45 16.27 8.94
N ASP A 67 8.39 16.80 8.32
CA ASP A 67 7.95 18.18 8.52
C ASP A 67 7.50 18.41 9.98
N ALA A 68 6.70 17.49 10.54
CA ALA A 68 6.20 17.60 11.92
C ALA A 68 7.32 17.49 12.96
N ILE A 69 8.33 16.64 12.72
CA ILE A 69 9.53 16.57 13.58
C ILE A 69 10.31 17.88 13.54
N SER A 70 10.35 18.55 12.39
CA SER A 70 11.06 19.83 12.22
C SER A 70 10.36 20.99 12.95
N THR A 71 9.04 20.93 13.12
CA THR A 71 8.27 21.91 13.92
C THR A 71 8.23 21.57 15.41
N GLY A 72 8.31 20.28 15.76
CA GLY A 72 8.37 19.80 17.14
C GLY A 72 7.04 19.89 17.90
N GLY A 73 7.06 19.46 19.16
CA GLY A 73 5.89 19.52 20.06
C GLY A 73 4.85 18.39 19.85
N PRO A 74 3.65 18.54 20.42
CA PRO A 74 2.63 17.48 20.45
C PRO A 74 2.19 16.96 19.06
N GLU A 75 2.24 17.82 18.03
CA GLU A 75 1.89 17.46 16.65
C GLU A 75 2.88 16.44 16.06
N ALA A 76 4.17 16.56 16.39
CA ALA A 76 5.20 15.61 15.99
C ALA A 76 4.94 14.22 16.58
N GLU A 77 4.61 14.17 17.88
CA GLU A 77 4.29 12.91 18.57
C GLU A 77 3.04 12.24 17.98
N GLU A 78 2.01 13.03 17.66
CA GLU A 78 0.79 12.52 17.03
C GLU A 78 1.07 11.91 15.65
N LYS A 79 1.85 12.59 14.81
CA LYS A 79 2.19 12.11 13.46
C LYS A 79 3.04 10.85 13.48
N VAL A 80 4.00 10.74 14.40
CA VAL A 80 4.79 9.52 14.60
C VAL A 80 3.90 8.35 15.06
N LYS A 81 2.94 8.61 15.94
CA LYS A 81 2.00 7.59 16.43
C LYS A 81 1.06 7.12 15.32
N GLU A 82 0.57 8.04 14.48
CA GLU A 82 -0.24 7.73 13.29
C GLU A 82 0.51 6.79 12.33
N ALA A 83 1.74 7.15 11.96
CA ALA A 83 2.58 6.33 11.08
C ALA A 83 2.88 4.95 11.68
N SER A 84 3.22 4.89 12.97
CA SER A 84 3.47 3.62 13.69
C SER A 84 2.23 2.71 13.70
N ALA A 85 1.04 3.28 13.88
CA ALA A 85 -0.22 2.53 13.86
C ALA A 85 -0.53 1.99 12.45
N ALA A 86 -0.24 2.75 11.40
CA ALA A 86 -0.40 2.31 10.02
C ALA A 86 0.54 1.13 9.69
N ILE A 87 1.82 1.23 10.06
CA ILE A 87 2.81 0.14 9.93
C ILE A 87 2.32 -1.12 10.64
N ALA A 88 1.85 -0.98 11.88
CA ALA A 88 1.42 -2.11 12.68
C ALA A 88 0.23 -2.85 12.04
N ARG A 89 -0.66 -2.15 11.32
CA ARG A 89 -1.74 -2.78 10.56
C ARG A 89 -1.21 -3.53 9.34
N LEU A 90 -0.26 -2.94 8.61
CA LEU A 90 0.32 -3.54 7.41
C LEU A 90 1.15 -4.81 7.70
N VAL A 91 1.85 -4.86 8.83
CA VAL A 91 2.65 -6.04 9.21
C VAL A 91 1.77 -7.21 9.68
N ARG A 92 0.54 -6.93 10.13
CA ARG A 92 -0.39 -7.95 10.64
C ARG A 92 -1.33 -8.51 9.55
N SER A 93 -1.31 -7.96 8.34
CA SER A 93 -2.12 -8.38 7.19
C SER A 93 -1.34 -9.31 6.26
#